data_AF-A0A4V1SAG4-F1
#
_entry.id   AF-A0A4V1SAG4-F1
#
_cell.length_a   1.000
_cell.length_b   1.000
_cell.length_c   1.000
_cell.angle_alpha   90.00
_cell.angle_beta   90.00
_cell.angle_gamma   90.00
#
_symmetry.space_group_name_H-M   'P 1'
#
loop_
_entity.id
_entity.type
_entity.pdbx_description
1 polymer ?
#
loop_
_entity_poly.entity_id
_entity_poly.type
_entity_poly.pdbx_seq_one_letter_code
_entity_poly.pdbx_strand_id
1 'polypeptide(L)' 'PDEVLRHLLESNGMTGAAFARFLGVSTSMVSLLLSGKRQLTPAHMAILSEQFKISPAVFVPACGLKTRTQ' A
#
# COMPACT_ATOMS: atom_id res chain seq x y z
N PRO A 1 -2.25 7.92 -0.97
CA PRO A 1 -1.68 6.54 -0.87
C PRO A 1 -2.73 5.45 -1.17
N ASP A 2 -3.99 5.75 -0.86
CA ASP A 2 -5.19 4.95 -1.06
C ASP A 2 -5.52 4.65 -2.53
N GLU A 3 -5.51 5.66 -3.41
CA GLU A 3 -5.82 5.47 -4.83
C GLU A 3 -4.77 4.64 -5.57
N VAL A 4 -3.48 4.85 -5.27
CA VAL A 4 -2.38 4.10 -5.92
C VAL A 4 -2.47 2.62 -5.58
N LEU A 5 -2.70 2.28 -4.30
CA LEU A 5 -2.83 0.89 -3.89
C LEU A 5 -4.10 0.26 -4.47
N ARG A 6 -5.22 1.00 -4.51
CA ARG A 6 -6.47 0.52 -5.11
C ARG A 6 -6.33 0.26 -6.61
N HIS A 7 -5.75 1.21 -7.36
CA HIS A 7 -5.50 1.05 -8.79
C HIS A 7 -4.50 -0.05 -9.10
N LEU A 8 -3.47 -0.23 -8.26
CA LEU A 8 -2.53 -1.32 -8.41
C LEU A 8 -3.21 -2.69 -8.26
N LEU A 9 -4.05 -2.83 -7.24
CA LEU A 9 -4.81 -4.04 -6.97
C LEU A 9 -5.74 -4.35 -8.15
N GLU A 10 -6.49 -3.35 -8.61
CA GLU A 10 -7.39 -3.45 -9.75
C GLU A 10 -6.66 -3.77 -11.06
N SER A 11 -5.53 -3.11 -11.34
CA SER A 11 -4.71 -3.35 -12.52
C SER A 11 -4.05 -4.73 -12.54
N ASN A 12 -3.83 -5.34 -11.37
CA ASN A 12 -3.32 -6.72 -11.26
C ASN A 12 -4.44 -7.76 -11.08
N GLY A 13 -5.72 -7.35 -11.13
CA GLY A 13 -6.86 -8.23 -10.89
C GLY A 13 -6.90 -8.83 -9.46
N MET A 14 -6.14 -8.26 -8.53
CA MET A 14 -6.11 -8.69 -7.13
C MET A 14 -7.12 -7.89 -6.31
N THR A 15 -7.94 -8.58 -5.53
CA THR A 15 -8.82 -7.92 -4.56
C THR A 15 -8.04 -7.60 -3.28
N GLY A 16 -8.46 -6.58 -2.54
CA GLY A 16 -7.90 -6.29 -1.21
C GLY A 16 -7.97 -7.48 -0.24
N ALA A 17 -8.91 -8.41 -0.44
CA ALA A 17 -9.01 -9.65 0.32
C ALA A 17 -7.96 -10.69 -0.09
N ALA A 18 -7.71 -10.87 -1.39
CA ALA A 18 -6.62 -11.71 -1.88
C ALA A 18 -5.26 -11.18 -1.40
N PHE A 19 -5.11 -9.86 -1.41
CA PHE A 19 -3.94 -9.16 -0.90
C PHE A 19 -3.75 -9.34 0.61
N ALA A 20 -4.84 -9.27 1.40
CA ALA A 20 -4.80 -9.54 2.83
C ALA A 20 -4.30 -10.97 3.12
N ARG A 21 -4.86 -11.96 2.41
CA ARG A 21 -4.42 -13.37 2.49
C ARG A 21 -2.95 -13.54 2.13
N PHE A 22 -2.50 -12.82 1.12
CA PHE A 22 -1.14 -12.90 0.63
C PHE A 22 -0.11 -12.36 1.64
N LEU A 23 -0.38 -11.18 2.21
CA LEU A 23 0.48 -10.58 3.23
C LEU A 23 0.32 -11.24 4.62
N GLY A 24 -0.63 -12.17 4.79
CA GLY A 24 -0.96 -12.74 6.09
C GLY A 24 -1.55 -11.71 7.07
N VAL A 25 -2.12 -10.61 6.56
CA VAL A 25 -2.76 -9.55 7.36
C VAL A 25 -4.28 -9.67 7.26
N SER A 26 -4.99 -9.07 8.22
CA SER A 26 -6.45 -9.03 8.15
C SER A 26 -6.95 -8.10 7.04
N THR A 27 -8.11 -8.43 6.45
CA THR A 27 -8.81 -7.56 5.49
C THR A 27 -9.14 -6.19 6.08
N SER A 28 -9.38 -6.13 7.39
CA SER A 28 -9.53 -4.87 8.13
C SER A 28 -8.23 -4.05 8.13
N MET A 29 -7.06 -4.70 8.24
CA MET A 29 -5.78 -4.02 8.10
C MET A 29 -5.58 -3.45 6.69
N VAL A 30 -5.91 -4.22 5.65
CA VAL A 30 -5.85 -3.74 4.27
C VAL A 30 -6.78 -2.54 4.07
N SER A 31 -7.99 -2.57 4.63
CA SER A 31 -8.91 -1.44 4.57
C SER A 31 -8.36 -0.20 5.28
N LEU A 32 -7.65 -0.36 6.40
CA LEU A 32 -6.99 0.75 7.10
C LEU A 32 -5.81 1.32 6.31
N LEU A 33 -5.04 0.47 5.63
CA LEU A 33 -3.96 0.88 4.72
C LEU A 33 -4.55 1.63 3.51
N LEU A 34 -5.60 1.08 2.89
CA LEU A 34 -6.35 1.72 1.81
C LEU A 34 -7.07 2.99 2.27
N SER A 35 -7.35 3.17 3.55
CA SER A 35 -7.93 4.42 4.07
C SER A 35 -6.87 5.43 4.50
N GLY A 36 -5.57 5.11 4.38
CA GLY A 36 -4.48 5.93 4.89
C GLY A 36 -4.42 6.04 6.43
N LYS A 37 -5.29 5.33 7.15
CA LYS A 37 -5.33 5.29 8.62
C LYS A 37 -4.18 4.51 9.23
N ARG A 38 -3.47 3.72 8.41
CA ARG A 38 -2.33 2.91 8.83
C ARG A 38 -1.25 2.92 7.75
N GLN A 39 0.01 2.90 8.18
CA GLN A 39 1.15 2.84 7.27
C GLN A 39 1.63 1.39 7.13
N LEU A 40 2.12 1.03 5.94
CA LEU A 40 2.79 -0.25 5.71
C LEU A 40 4.11 -0.26 6.47
N THR A 41 4.41 -1.36 7.15
CA THR A 41 5.73 -1.55 7.76
C THR A 41 6.74 -1.96 6.68
N PRO A 42 8.05 -1.73 6.89
CA PRO A 42 9.09 -2.08 5.93
C PRO A 42 9.05 -3.54 5.48
N ALA A 43 8.70 -4.47 6.40
CA ALA A 43 8.54 -5.89 6.09
C ALA A 43 7.41 -6.14 5.08
N HIS A 44 6.25 -5.51 5.26
CA HIS A 44 5.14 -5.64 4.32
C HIS A 44 5.47 -4.97 2.97
N MET A 45 6.23 -3.87 2.98
CA MET A 45 6.67 -3.19 1.77
C MET A 45 7.66 -4.02 0.95
N ALA A 46 8.55 -4.78 1.59
CA ALA A 46 9.47 -5.69 0.91
C ALA A 46 8.71 -6.80 0.18
N ILE A 47 7.78 -7.46 0.88
CA ILE A 47 6.93 -8.53 0.31
C ILE A 47 6.10 -8.01 -0.87
N LEU A 48 5.54 -6.80 -0.74
CA LEU A 48 4.85 -6.09 -1.81
C LEU A 48 5.75 -5.83 -3.02
N SER A 49 6.96 -5.33 -2.76
CA SER A 49 7.93 -5.00 -3.80
C SER A 49 8.36 -6.21 -4.59
N GLU A 50 8.54 -7.36 -3.94
CA GLU A 50 8.95 -8.60 -4.59
C GLU A 50 7.86 -9.17 -5.50
N GLN A 51 6.61 -9.18 -5.06
CA GLN A 51 5.52 -9.73 -5.87
C GLN A 51 5.11 -8.84 -7.04
N PHE A 52 4.88 -7.57 -6.74
CA PHE A 52 4.32 -6.65 -7.72
C PHE A 52 5.42 -5.94 -8.54
N LYS A 53 6.70 -6.21 -8.24
CA LYS A 53 7.87 -5.59 -8.88
C LYS A 53 7.82 -4.05 -8.88
N ILE A 54 7.18 -3.48 -7.86
CA ILE A 54 7.01 -2.04 -7.67
C ILE A 54 7.92 -1.58 -6.55
N SER A 55 8.51 -0.41 -6.75
CA SER A 55 9.38 0.19 -5.75
C SER A 55 8.59 0.43 -4.46
N PRO A 56 9.11 0.03 -3.28
CA PRO A 56 8.45 0.29 -2.00
C PRO A 56 8.24 1.80 -1.77
N ALA A 57 9.00 2.66 -2.47
CA ALA A 57 8.83 4.11 -2.48
C ALA A 57 7.41 4.57 -2.87
N VAL A 58 6.63 3.77 -3.62
CA VAL A 58 5.24 4.12 -3.98
C VAL A 58 4.28 4.04 -2.80
N PHE A 59 4.64 3.26 -1.77
CA PHE A 59 3.88 3.09 -0.55
C PHE A 59 4.36 3.98 0.60
N VAL A 60 5.51 4.63 0.43
CA VAL A 60 5.96 5.64 1.36
C VAL A 60 4.99 6.81 1.20
N PRO A 61 4.18 7.16 2.23
CA PRO A 61 3.42 8.38 2.17
C PRO A 61 4.44 9.47 1.92
N ALA A 62 4.33 10.17 0.78
CA ALA A 62 5.32 11.13 0.31
C ALA A 62 5.90 11.84 1.53
N CYS A 63 7.15 11.48 1.87
CA CYS A 63 7.81 11.96 3.06
C CYS A 63 7.56 13.45 3.08
N GLY A 64 6.96 13.95 4.16
CA GLY A 64 6.31 15.25 4.22
C GLY A 64 7.22 16.41 3.85
N LEU A 65 7.51 16.59 2.57
CA LEU A 65 7.58 17.88 1.95
C LEU A 65 6.16 18.39 2.01
N LYS A 66 5.81 18.94 3.18
CA LYS A 66 4.99 20.13 3.23
C LYS A 66 5.65 21.04 2.21
N THR A 67 5.11 21.12 0.99
CA THR A 67 5.39 22.26 0.15
C THR A 67 4.95 23.43 1.01
N ARG A 68 5.96 24.09 1.57
CA ARG A 68 5.86 25.38 2.22
C ARG A 68 5.31 26.30 1.13
N THR A 69 3.99 26.35 1.01
CA THR A 69 3.30 27.36 0.22
C THR A 69 3.63 28.69 0.88
N GLN A 70 4.23 29.57 0.07
CA GLN A 70 4.52 30.97 0.38
C GLN A 70 3.26 31.73 0.80
#